data_AF-A0A4R8HKS7-F1
#
_entry.id   AF-A0A4R8HKS7-F1
#
_cell.length_a   1.000
_cell.length_b   1.000
_cell.length_c   1.000
_cell.angle_alpha   90.00
_cell.angle_beta   90.00
_cell.angle_gamma   90.00
#
_symmetry.space_group_name_H-M   'P 1'
#
loop_
_entity.id
_entity.type
_entity.pdbx_description
1 polymer ?
#
loop_
_entity_poly.entity_id
_entity_poly.type
_entity_poly.pdbx_seq_one_letter_code
_entity_poly.pdbx_strand_id
1 'polypeptide(L)' 'MRIGLGHLHMRPDDFWRMTLPEFFAACDGYLESRGVRKAGRVAAPTRAEVDALFAQLDDQGRLKSNG' A
#
# COMPACT_ATOMS: atom_id res chain seq x y z
N MET A 1 22.50 1.57 5.51
CA MET A 1 21.05 1.72 5.29
C MET A 1 20.36 0.39 5.57
N ARG A 2 19.59 0.31 6.66
CA ARG A 2 18.91 -0.92 7.14
C ARG A 2 17.38 -0.73 7.16
N ILE A 3 16.88 0.15 6.30
CA ILE A 3 15.48 0.57 6.26
C ILE A 3 15.03 0.58 4.80
N GLY A 4 14.04 -0.26 4.47
CA GLY A 4 13.09 0.01 3.40
C GLY A 4 13.43 -0.48 1.99
N LEU A 5 13.54 -1.80 1.78
CA LEU A 5 13.39 -2.39 0.43
C LEU A 5 12.19 -3.32 0.30
N GLY A 6 11.36 -3.40 1.34
CA GLY A 6 10.07 -4.10 1.34
C GLY A 6 10.06 -5.42 0.57
N HIS A 7 8.95 -5.69 -0.11
CA HIS A 7 8.80 -6.85 -1.00
C HIS A 7 9.32 -6.59 -2.43
N LEU A 8 9.90 -5.42 -2.69
CA LEU A 8 10.44 -5.09 -4.01
C LEU A 8 11.82 -5.74 -4.25
N HIS A 9 12.50 -6.20 -3.19
CA HIS A 9 13.77 -6.92 -3.26
C HIS A 9 14.89 -6.21 -4.08
N MET A 10 14.80 -4.89 -4.22
CA MET A 10 15.79 -4.10 -4.97
C MET A 10 17.02 -3.82 -4.10
N ARG A 11 18.15 -3.43 -4.69
CA ARG A 11 19.27 -2.94 -3.88
C ARG A 11 18.98 -1.52 -3.40
N PRO A 12 19.52 -1.08 -2.25
CA PRO A 12 19.25 0.28 -1.76
C PRO A 12 19.67 1.34 -2.79
N ASP A 13 20.80 1.12 -3.46
CA ASP A 13 21.31 2.05 -4.48
C ASP A 13 20.36 2.18 -5.67
N ASP A 14 19.74 1.07 -6.11
CA ASP A 14 18.76 1.08 -7.20
C ASP A 14 17.50 1.83 -6.78
N PHE A 15 17.06 1.64 -5.54
CA PHE A 15 15.91 2.33 -4.97
C PHE A 15 16.10 3.86 -4.96
N TRP A 16 17.23 4.33 -4.45
CA TRP A 16 17.48 5.78 -4.33
C TRP A 16 17.81 6.45 -5.67
N ARG A 17 18.17 5.67 -6.69
CA ARG A 17 18.41 6.17 -8.05
C ARG A 17 17.14 6.27 -8.88
N MET A 18 16.04 5.63 -8.48
CA MET A 18 14.78 5.69 -9.22
C MET A 18 14.13 7.07 -9.11
N THR A 19 13.53 7.47 -10.22
CA THR A 19 12.56 8.56 -10.29
C THR A 19 11.22 8.15 -9.68
N LEU A 20 10.40 9.12 -9.29
CA LEU A 20 9.04 8.86 -8.78
C LEU A 20 8.19 7.99 -9.73
N PRO A 21 8.18 8.23 -11.06
CA PRO A 21 7.45 7.37 -12.00
C PRO A 21 7.94 5.92 -12.00
N GLU A 22 9.24 5.69 -11.95
CA GLU A 22 9.83 4.34 -11.91
C GLU A 22 9.45 3.60 -10.62
N PHE A 23 9.44 4.32 -9.49
CA PHE A 23 8.96 3.77 -8.23
C PHE A 23 7.48 3.33 -8.31
N PHE A 24 6.59 4.16 -8.88
CA PHE A 24 5.18 3.78 -9.05
C PHE A 24 5.02 2.60 -10.01
N ALA A 25 5.79 2.54 -11.09
CA ALA A 25 5.78 1.40 -12.00
C ALA A 25 6.25 0.10 -11.32
N ALA A 26 7.27 0.19 -10.46
CA ALA A 26 7.74 -0.96 -9.67
C ALA A 26 6.67 -1.43 -8.67
N CYS A 27 5.97 -0.51 -8.00
CA CYS A 27 4.85 -0.83 -7.14
C CYS A 27 3.69 -1.49 -7.90
N ASP A 28 3.32 -0.95 -9.05
CA ASP A 28 2.28 -1.51 -9.92
C ASP A 28 2.65 -2.94 -10.35
N GLY A 29 3.88 -3.16 -10.85
CA GLY A 29 4.35 -4.49 -11.25
C GLY A 29 4.40 -5.49 -10.10
N TYR A 30 4.78 -5.06 -8.90
CA TYR A 30 4.72 -5.89 -7.71
C TYR A 30 3.28 -6.31 -7.37
N LEU A 31 2.33 -5.37 -7.38
CA LEU A 31 0.91 -5.66 -7.13
C LEU A 31 0.34 -6.63 -8.19
N GLU A 32 0.65 -6.41 -9.47
CA GLU A 32 0.26 -7.30 -10.56
C GLU A 32 0.79 -8.73 -10.36
N SER A 33 2.06 -8.87 -9.94
CA SER A 33 2.66 -10.20 -9.63
C SER A 33 1.95 -10.94 -8.49
N ARG A 34 1.29 -10.19 -7.59
CA ARG A 34 0.50 -10.73 -6.47
C ARG A 34 -0.95 -11.02 -6.88
N GLY A 35 -1.28 -10.88 -8.16
CA GLY A 35 -2.61 -11.07 -8.71
C GLY A 35 -3.56 -9.90 -8.45
N VAL A 36 -3.05 -8.78 -7.91
CA VAL A 36 -3.83 -7.55 -7.76
C VAL A 36 -3.96 -6.93 -9.15
N ARG A 37 -5.12 -7.13 -9.77
CA ARG A 37 -5.44 -6.40 -10.99
C ARG A 37 -5.65 -4.95 -10.63
N LYS A 38 -5.12 -4.03 -11.43
CA LYS A 38 -5.47 -2.61 -11.36
C LYS A 38 -6.98 -2.52 -11.45
N ALA A 39 -7.64 -2.34 -10.31
CA ALA A 39 -9.08 -2.25 -10.28
C ALA A 39 -9.42 -0.95 -11.01
N GLY A 40 -9.98 -1.05 -12.21
CA GLY A 40 -10.29 0.12 -13.03
C GLY A 40 -11.07 1.14 -12.21
N ARG A 41 -10.72 2.43 -12.32
CA ARG A 41 -11.31 3.57 -11.57
C ARG A 41 -11.97 3.16 -10.24
N VAL A 42 -11.22 2.51 -9.34
CA VAL A 42 -11.65 2.46 -7.95
C VAL A 42 -11.45 3.87 -7.43
N ALA A 43 -12.56 4.58 -7.26
CA ALA A 43 -12.53 5.87 -6.59
C ALA A 43 -11.89 5.66 -5.22
N ALA A 44 -11.07 6.64 -4.80
CA ALA A 44 -10.62 6.66 -3.42
C ALA A 44 -11.86 6.52 -2.52
N PRO A 45 -11.79 5.69 -1.46
CA PRO A 45 -12.94 5.49 -0.60
C PRO A 45 -13.40 6.83 -0.04
N THR A 46 -14.70 7.03 -0.05
CA THR A 46 -15.34 8.20 0.53
C THR A 46 -15.11 8.23 2.04
N ARG A 47 -15.26 9.41 2.63
CA ARG A 47 -15.11 9.55 4.09
C ARG A 47 -16.06 8.61 4.85
N ALA A 48 -17.30 8.49 4.37
CA ALA A 48 -18.30 7.60 4.96
C ALA A 48 -17.91 6.12 4.89
N GLU A 49 -17.34 5.66 3.77
CA GLU A 49 -16.86 4.28 3.63
C GLU A 49 -15.67 4.00 4.57
N VAL A 50 -14.79 4.98 4.75
CA VAL A 50 -13.68 4.89 5.70
C VAL A 50 -14.19 4.83 7.15
N ASP A 51 -15.13 5.70 7.51
CA ASP A 51 -15.71 5.73 8.87
C ASP A 51 -16.47 4.42 9.18
N ALA A 52 -17.22 3.88 8.20
CA ALA A 52 -17.88 2.58 8.32
C ALA A 52 -16.89 1.42 8.49
N LEU A 53 -15.78 1.44 7.75
CA LEU A 53 -14.71 0.45 7.90
C LEU A 53 -14.07 0.52 9.30
N PHE A 54 -13.86 1.73 9.83
CA PHE A 54 -13.35 1.89 11.20
C PHE A 54 -14.31 1.31 12.23
N ALA A 55 -15.62 1.59 12.13
CA ALA A 55 -16.61 1.01 13.02
C ALA A 55 -16.61 -0.53 12.96
N GLN A 56 -16.51 -1.11 11.76
CA GLN A 56 -16.42 -2.56 11.60
C GLN A 56 -15.15 -3.15 12.25
N LEU A 57 -14.01 -2.49 12.09
CA LEU A 57 -12.75 -2.95 12.67
C LEU A 57 -12.70 -2.79 14.20
N ASP A 58 -13.40 -1.79 14.74
CA ASP A 58 -13.56 -1.58 16.18
C ASP A 58 -14.41 -2.70 16.81
N ASP A 59 -15.55 -3.02 16.20
CA ASP A 59 -16.42 -4.13 16.62
C ASP A 59 -15.69 -5.49 16.59
N GLN A 60 -14.80 -5.67 15.61
CA GLN A 60 -13.93 -6.85 15.52
C GLN A 60 -12.77 -6.85 16.52
N GLY A 61 -12.60 -5.79 17.32
CA GLY A 61 -11.48 -5.63 18.27
C GLY A 61 -10.11 -5.54 17.57
N ARG A 62 -10.07 -5.15 16.29
CA ARG A 62 -8.86 -5.11 15.46
C ARG A 62 -8.19 -3.74 15.42
N LEU A 63 -8.87 -2.70 15.90
CA LEU A 63 -8.23 -1.42 16.15
C LEU A 63 -7.44 -1.53 17.46
N LYS A 64 -6.12 -1.50 17.37
CA LYS A 64 -5.28 -1.42 18.58
C LYS A 64 -5.52 -0.05 19.22
N SER A 65 -6.14 -0.05 20.38
CA SER A 65 -6.22 1.11 21.26
C SER A 65 -4.79 1.45 21.70
N ASN A 66 -4.14 2.41 21.05
CA ASN A 66 -2.94 3.00 21.59
C ASN A 66 -3.41 3.95 22.70
N GLY A 67 -3.48 3.41 23.93
CA GLY A 67 -3.61 4.19 25.15
C GLY A 67 -2.33 4.97 25.46
#